data_AF-A0A4P9Z0Q2-F1
#
_entry.id   AF-A0A4P9Z0Q2-F1
#
_cell.length_a   1.000
_cell.length_b   1.000
_cell.length_c   1.000
_cell.angle_alpha   90.00
_cell.angle_beta   90.00
_cell.angle_gamma   90.00
#
_symmetry.space_group_name_H-M   'P 1'
#
loop_
_entity.id
_entity.type
_entity.pdbx_description
1 polymer ?
#
loop_
_entity_poly.entity_id
_entity_poly.type
_entity_poly.pdbx_seq_one_letter_code
_entity_poly.pdbx_strand_id
1 'polypeptide(L)'
;MSRPCNGRIVERKEVRQLTPREWREFVVAVRALHTGPPPTLYDRLALVHQQYTNNAHGLPDFLTWHRLYLAMFQEALWRHNPNVVLPYWKWSLDSQMPHASEVLS
;
A
#
# COMPACT_ATOMS: atom_id res chain seq x y z
N MET A 1 3.30 -16.67 4.82
CA MET A 1 2.97 -17.02 6.21
C MET A 1 2.45 -15.75 6.85
N SER A 2 1.16 -15.70 7.21
CA SER A 2 0.56 -14.52 7.82
C SER A 2 1.22 -14.24 9.17
N ARG A 3 1.50 -12.96 9.46
CA ARG A 3 1.96 -12.57 10.80
C ARG A 3 0.85 -12.89 11.82
N PRO A 4 1.12 -13.65 12.90
CA PRO A 4 0.10 -13.96 13.89
C PRO A 4 -0.37 -12.69 14.60
N CYS A 5 -1.66 -12.62 14.90
CA CYS A 5 -2.25 -11.54 15.70
C CYS A 5 -1.75 -11.65 17.15
N ASN A 6 -0.60 -11.04 17.45
CA ASN A 6 0.08 -11.12 18.74
C ASN A 6 -0.19 -9.92 19.66
N GLY A 7 -1.31 -9.22 19.46
CA GLY A 7 -1.68 -8.02 20.22
C GLY A 7 -1.06 -6.71 19.71
N ARG A 8 -0.16 -6.75 18.72
CA ARG A 8 0.35 -5.53 18.06
C ARG A 8 -0.74 -4.97 17.14
N ILE A 9 -1.35 -3.86 17.55
CA ILE A 9 -2.28 -3.08 16.72
C ILE A 9 -1.46 -2.20 15.76
N VAL A 10 -1.78 -2.28 14.47
CA VAL A 10 -1.17 -1.45 13.42
C VAL A 10 -2.17 -0.39 13.00
N GLU A 11 -1.88 0.88 13.30
CA GLU A 11 -2.70 2.02 12.91
C GLU A 11 -2.29 2.53 11.52
N ARG A 12 -3.23 2.53 10.57
CA ARG A 12 -3.05 3.20 9.28
C ARG A 12 -3.44 4.66 9.42
N LYS A 13 -2.48 5.57 9.18
CA LYS A 13 -2.69 7.01 9.26
C LYS A 13 -3.14 7.60 7.93
N GLU A 14 -3.84 8.72 8.00
CA GLU A 14 -4.05 9.56 6.83
C GLU A 14 -2.69 10.11 6.38
N VAL A 15 -2.43 10.18 5.06
CA VAL A 15 -1.11 10.53 4.52
C VAL A 15 -0.58 11.89 5.01
N ARG A 16 -1.45 12.89 5.20
CA ARG A 16 -1.08 14.23 5.70
C ARG A 16 -0.82 14.26 7.21
N GLN A 17 -1.11 13.16 7.92
CA GLN A 17 -0.78 12.98 9.34
C GLN A 17 0.54 12.26 9.55
N LEU A 18 1.21 11.81 8.48
CA LEU A 18 2.54 11.23 8.59
C LEU A 18 3.57 12.31 8.94
N THR A 19 4.46 11.98 9.85
CA THR A 19 5.66 12.79 10.07
C THR A 19 6.56 12.75 8.82
N PRO A 20 7.43 13.77 8.63
CA PRO A 20 8.40 13.74 7.53
C PRO A 20 9.29 12.49 7.53
N ARG A 21 9.55 11.91 8.71
CA ARG A 21 10.30 10.65 8.83
C ARG A 21 9.47 9.47 8.32
N GLU A 22 8.23 9.32 8.78
CA GLU A 22 7.35 8.23 8.32
C GLU A 22 7.14 8.27 6.81
N TRP A 23 6.93 9.46 6.23
CA TRP A 23 6.81 9.64 4.78
C TRP A 23 8.07 9.19 4.04
N ARG A 24 9.26 9.64 4.49
CA ARG A 24 10.54 9.21 3.89
C ARG A 24 10.73 7.70 3.99
N GLU A 25 10.46 7.10 5.14
CA GLU A 25 10.60 5.64 5.33
C GLU A 25 9.63 4.86 4.43
N PHE A 26 8.38 5.34 4.27
CA PHE A 26 7.42 4.77 3.35
C PHE A 26 7.90 4.84 1.89
N VAL A 27 8.34 6.01 1.43
CA VAL A 27 8.83 6.21 0.05
C VAL A 27 10.06 5.35 -0.23
N VAL A 28 11.01 5.28 0.70
CA VAL A 28 12.20 4.43 0.58
C VAL A 28 11.79 2.95 0.49
N ALA A 29 10.86 2.49 1.32
CA ALA A 29 10.37 1.11 1.27
C ALA A 29 9.66 0.78 -0.05
N VAL A 30 8.83 1.68 -0.58
CA VAL A 30 8.20 1.49 -1.90
C VAL A 30 9.26 1.42 -3.00
N ARG A 31 10.22 2.36 -3.01
CA ARG A 31 11.32 2.35 -3.99
C ARG A 31 12.13 1.06 -3.93
N ALA A 32 12.35 0.49 -2.74
CA ALA A 32 13.03 -0.78 -2.59
C ALA A 32 12.30 -1.95 -3.29
N LEU A 33 10.96 -1.92 -3.37
CA LEU A 33 10.19 -2.94 -4.09
C LEU A 33 10.44 -2.93 -5.61
N HIS A 34 10.89 -1.80 -6.17
CA HIS A 34 11.27 -1.64 -7.58
C HIS A 34 12.74 -1.99 -7.87
N THR A 35 13.51 -2.45 -6.87
CA THR A 35 14.93 -2.80 -7.07
C THR A 35 15.12 -4.28 -7.39
N GLY A 36 16.23 -4.60 -8.06
CA GLY A 36 16.58 -5.96 -8.46
C GLY A 36 16.27 -6.29 -9.93
N PRO A 37 16.54 -7.53 -10.38
CA PRO A 37 16.25 -7.94 -11.75
C PRO A 37 14.73 -7.98 -12.00
N PRO A 38 14.25 -7.57 -13.18
CA PRO A 38 12.85 -7.68 -13.55
C PRO A 38 12.43 -9.16 -13.72
N PRO A 39 11.17 -9.52 -13.42
CA PRO A 39 10.16 -8.67 -12.77
C PRO A 39 10.49 -8.45 -11.29
N THR A 40 10.51 -7.18 -10.88
CA THR A 40 10.74 -6.72 -9.51
C THR A 40 9.60 -7.19 -8.60
N LEU A 41 9.75 -7.03 -7.29
CA LEU A 41 8.67 -7.39 -6.37
C LEU A 41 7.42 -6.53 -6.61
N TYR A 42 7.61 -5.25 -6.94
CA TYR A 42 6.52 -4.37 -7.33
C TYR A 42 5.83 -4.86 -8.61
N ASP A 43 6.60 -5.24 -9.65
CA ASP A 43 6.04 -5.76 -10.91
C ASP A 43 5.21 -7.02 -10.67
N ARG A 44 5.68 -7.92 -9.81
CA ARG A 44 4.94 -9.13 -9.44
C ARG A 44 3.62 -8.81 -8.74
N LEU A 45 3.60 -7.83 -7.83
CA LEU A 45 2.38 -7.39 -7.17
C LEU A 45 1.39 -6.76 -8.18
N ALA A 46 1.89 -6.01 -9.16
CA ALA A 46 1.07 -5.48 -10.25
C ALA A 46 0.51 -6.60 -11.16
N LEU A 47 1.34 -7.59 -11.51
CA LEU A 47 0.95 -8.76 -12.29
C LEU A 47 -0.15 -9.59 -11.59
N VAL A 48 -0.07 -9.76 -10.26
CA VAL A 48 -1.14 -10.42 -9.50
C VAL A 48 -2.47 -9.69 -9.67
N HIS A 49 -2.49 -8.36 -9.57
CA HIS A 49 -3.72 -7.60 -9.80
C HIS A 49 -4.24 -7.75 -11.24
N GLN A 50 -3.35 -7.69 -12.22
CA GLN A 50 -3.70 -7.90 -13.63
C GLN A 50 -4.33 -9.28 -13.87
N GLN A 51 -3.70 -10.35 -13.38
CA GLN A 51 -4.14 -11.73 -13.58
C GLN A 51 -5.51 -12.00 -12.95
N TYR A 52 -5.79 -11.39 -11.81
CA TYR A 52 -7.04 -11.59 -11.06
C TYR A 52 -8.08 -10.49 -11.28
N THR A 53 -7.92 -9.61 -12.28
CA THR A 53 -8.81 -8.46 -12.50
C THR A 53 -10.29 -8.84 -12.53
N ASN A 54 -10.65 -9.92 -13.23
CA ASN A 54 -12.03 -10.40 -13.35
C ASN A 54 -12.60 -10.99 -12.04
N ASN A 55 -11.73 -11.41 -11.11
CA ASN A 55 -12.12 -11.90 -9.79
C ASN A 55 -12.11 -10.79 -8.74
N ALA A 56 -11.23 -9.80 -8.93
CA ALA A 56 -11.01 -8.69 -8.03
C ALA A 56 -12.09 -7.61 -8.17
N HIS A 57 -12.78 -7.51 -9.32
CA HIS A 57 -13.72 -6.43 -9.63
C HIS A 57 -15.08 -6.96 -10.05
N GLY A 58 -16.15 -6.21 -9.73
CA GLY A 58 -17.53 -6.51 -10.14
C GLY A 58 -18.16 -7.73 -9.45
N LEU A 59 -17.46 -8.35 -8.49
CA LEU A 59 -17.91 -9.52 -7.75
C LEU A 59 -17.99 -9.22 -6.24
N PRO A 60 -18.73 -10.04 -5.45
CA PRO A 60 -18.83 -9.87 -3.99
C PRO A 60 -17.47 -9.85 -3.27
N ASP A 61 -16.48 -10.52 -3.83
CA ASP A 61 -15.12 -10.59 -3.27
C ASP A 61 -14.31 -9.30 -3.48
N PHE A 62 -14.85 -8.28 -4.17
CA PHE A 62 -14.14 -7.02 -4.44
C PHE A 62 -13.47 -6.45 -3.18
N LEU A 63 -14.21 -6.33 -2.08
CA LEU A 63 -13.69 -5.73 -0.84
C LEU A 63 -12.69 -6.64 -0.12
N THR A 64 -12.94 -7.95 -0.08
CA THR A 64 -12.09 -8.91 0.63
C THR A 64 -10.78 -9.15 -0.13
N TRP A 65 -10.85 -9.26 -1.46
CA TRP A 65 -9.70 -9.40 -2.35
C TRP A 65 -8.77 -8.19 -2.24
N HIS A 66 -9.30 -6.96 -2.35
CA HIS A 66 -8.46 -5.75 -2.23
C HIS A 66 -7.87 -5.57 -0.83
N ARG A 67 -8.62 -5.93 0.22
CA ARG A 67 -8.08 -5.92 1.60
C ARG A 67 -6.91 -6.87 1.75
N LEU A 68 -7.01 -8.09 1.19
CA LEU A 68 -5.91 -9.06 1.19
C LEU A 68 -4.73 -8.57 0.34
N TYR A 69 -5.01 -8.01 -0.85
CA TYR A 69 -3.99 -7.44 -1.72
C TYR A 69 -3.16 -6.34 -1.03
N LEU A 70 -3.81 -5.40 -0.34
CA LEU A 70 -3.12 -4.39 0.47
C LEU A 70 -2.37 -4.97 1.66
N ALA A 71 -2.83 -6.10 2.23
CA ALA A 71 -2.08 -6.80 3.28
C ALA A 71 -0.80 -7.44 2.72
N MET A 72 -0.85 -8.03 1.51
CA MET A 72 0.34 -8.54 0.82
C MET A 72 1.33 -7.41 0.49
N PHE A 73 0.82 -6.25 0.06
CA PHE A 73 1.66 -5.06 -0.17
C PHE A 73 2.31 -4.57 1.14
N GLN A 74 1.56 -4.51 2.24
CA GLN A 74 2.09 -4.17 3.56
C GLN A 74 3.17 -5.15 4.03
N GLU A 75 2.99 -6.46 3.82
CA GLU A 75 4.01 -7.47 4.13
C GLU A 75 5.28 -7.26 3.31
N ALA A 76 5.15 -6.90 2.03
CA ALA A 76 6.30 -6.58 1.18
C ALA A 76 7.09 -5.36 1.72
N LEU A 77 6.40 -4.29 2.13
CA LEU A 77 7.03 -3.13 2.77
C LEU A 77 7.75 -3.52 4.06
N TRP A 78 7.15 -4.38 4.89
CA TRP A 78 7.74 -4.84 6.14
C TRP A 78 9.00 -5.68 6.00
N ARG A 79 9.21 -6.33 4.85
CA ARG A 79 10.49 -7.00 4.56
C ARG A 79 11.64 -6.00 4.42
N HIS A 80 11.34 -4.75 4.07
CA HIS A 80 12.32 -3.67 3.99
C HIS A 80 12.43 -2.92 5.32
N ASN A 81 11.30 -2.46 5.88
CA ASN A 81 11.27 -1.78 7.18
C ASN A 81 9.99 -2.18 7.96
N PRO A 82 10.11 -2.89 9.10
CA PRO A 82 8.97 -3.39 9.87
C PRO A 82 8.15 -2.29 10.57
N ASN A 83 8.62 -1.04 10.56
CA ASN A 83 7.92 0.12 11.12
C ASN A 83 7.08 0.88 10.09
N VAL A 84 7.27 0.61 8.79
CA VAL A 84 6.46 1.25 7.74
C VAL A 84 5.04 0.71 7.78
N VAL A 85 4.05 1.61 7.83
CA VAL A 85 2.64 1.27 7.73
C VAL A 85 2.07 1.95 6.50
N LEU A 86 1.29 1.21 5.71
CA LEU A 86 0.62 1.73 4.52
C LEU A 86 -0.36 2.85 4.92
N PRO A 87 -0.16 4.10 4.48
CA PRO A 87 -1.11 5.17 4.75
C PRO A 87 -2.37 5.03 3.89
N TYR A 88 -3.38 5.82 4.21
CA TYR A 88 -4.54 6.02 3.34
C TYR A 88 -4.65 7.48 2.91
N TRP A 89 -5.29 7.70 1.77
CA TRP A 89 -5.59 9.03 1.25
C TRP A 89 -7.06 9.37 1.47
N LYS A 90 -7.33 10.40 2.28
CA LYS A 90 -8.68 10.96 2.45
C LYS A 90 -8.98 11.90 1.28
N TRP A 91 -9.39 11.31 0.16
CA TRP A 91 -9.65 11.99 -1.13
C TRP A 91 -10.70 13.10 -1.06
N SER A 92 -11.66 13.05 -0.12
CA SER A 92 -12.70 14.07 -0.02
C SER A 92 -12.15 15.47 0.26
N LEU A 93 -11.00 15.58 0.94
CA LEU A 93 -10.33 16.85 1.21
C LEU A 93 -9.77 17.52 -0.05
N ASP A 94 -9.42 16.75 -1.07
CA ASP A 94 -8.83 17.26 -2.31
C ASP A 94 -9.83 17.27 -3.48
N SER A 95 -11.08 16.85 -3.24
CA SER A 95 -12.08 16.62 -4.29
C SER A 95 -12.37 17.85 -5.17
N GLN A 96 -12.20 19.07 -4.63
CA GLN A 96 -12.42 20.31 -5.37
C GLN A 96 -11.21 20.74 -6.21
N MET A 97 -10.00 20.35 -5.83
CA MET A 97 -8.77 20.72 -6.54
C MET A 97 -7.73 19.58 -6.46
N PRO A 98 -7.97 18.43 -7.11
CA PRO A 98 -7.14 17.23 -6.93
C PRO A 98 -5.68 17.45 -7.33
N HIS A 99 -5.42 18.29 -8.34
CA HIS A 99 -4.06 18.63 -8.78
C HIS A 99 -3.24 19.42 -7.74
N ALA A 100 -3.90 20.02 -6.75
CA ALA A 100 -3.26 20.73 -5.65
C ALA A 100 -3.03 19.83 -4.42
N SER A 101 -3.43 18.55 -4.49
CA SER A 101 -3.18 17.57 -3.42
C SER A 101 -1.69 17.28 -3.30
N GLU A 102 -1.16 17.30 -2.08
CA GLU A 102 0.20 16.84 -1.77
C GLU A 102 0.47 15.38 -2.19
N VAL A 103 -0.59 14.59 -2.43
CA VAL A 103 -0.48 13.20 -2.90
C VAL A 103 -0.29 13.13 -4.42
N LEU A 104 -0.82 14.10 -5.16
CA LEU A 104 -0.89 14.10 -6.62
C LEU A 104 0.00 15.18 -7.29
N SER A 105 0.55 16.11 -6.51
CA SER A 105 1.49 17.17 -6.93
C SER A 105 2.93 16.69 -6.96
#